data_AF-A0AAN9A151-F1
#
_entry.id   AF-A0AAN9A151-F1
#
_cell.length_a   1.000
_cell.length_b   1.000
_cell.length_c   1.000
_cell.angle_alpha   90.00
_cell.angle_beta   90.00
_cell.angle_gamma   90.00
#
_symmetry.space_group_name_H-M   'P 1'
#
loop_
_entity.id
_entity.type
_entity.pdbx_description
1 polymer ?
#
loop_
_entity_poly.entity_id
_entity_poly.type
_entity_poly.pdbx_seq_one_letter_code
_entity_poly.pdbx_strand_id
1 'polypeptide(L)'
;MTTKDIFDLVVVGNGLMGSAAFRHASEVKGTTVCLIGPPEPKQRSGEIFGCWYDEGRVYRRIATQHTWSILATESVARYKELEALTGE
;
A
#
# COMPACT_ATOMS: atom_id res chain seq x y z
N MET A 1 18.96 -12.64 -10.63
CA MET A 1 18.11 -11.45 -10.72
C MET A 1 18.72 -10.55 -11.76
N THR A 2 18.08 -10.39 -12.92
CA THR A 2 18.49 -9.39 -13.91
C THR A 2 18.24 -8.03 -13.29
N THR A 3 19.30 -7.34 -12.89
CA THR A 3 19.21 -5.93 -12.48
C THR A 3 18.82 -5.16 -13.71
N LYS A 4 17.55 -4.74 -13.78
CA LYS A 4 17.16 -3.69 -14.70
C LYS A 4 17.74 -2.43 -14.07
N ASP A 5 18.80 -1.89 -14.66
CA ASP A 5 19.55 -0.77 -14.09
C ASP A 5 18.75 0.55 -14.08
N ILE A 6 17.56 0.56 -14.69
CA ILE A 6 16.66 1.71 -14.77
C ILE A 6 15.23 1.26 -14.45
N PHE A 7 14.60 1.97 -13.50
CA PHE A 7 13.18 1.87 -13.17
C PHE A 7 12.46 3.15 -13.63
N ASP A 8 11.22 3.01 -14.13
CA ASP A 8 10.39 4.14 -14.53
C ASP A 8 9.81 4.88 -13.30
N LEU A 9 9.58 4.16 -12.21
CA LEU A 9 9.11 4.71 -10.94
C LEU A 9 9.80 4.03 -9.75
N VAL A 10 10.31 4.83 -8.82
CA VAL A 10 10.82 4.36 -7.53
C VAL A 10 9.95 4.94 -6.42
N VAL A 11 9.32 4.08 -5.65
CA VAL A 11 8.53 4.43 -4.46
C VAL A 11 9.42 4.25 -3.23
N VAL A 12 9.64 5.33 -2.48
CA VAL A 12 10.43 5.31 -1.23
C VAL A 12 9.48 5.32 -0.04
N GLY A 13 9.52 4.26 0.74
CA GLY A 13 8.64 3.95 1.86
C GLY A 13 7.64 2.84 1.51
N ASN A 14 7.70 1.72 2.22
CA ASN A 14 6.81 0.56 2.03
C ASN A 14 5.69 0.46 3.10
N GLY A 15 5.32 1.60 3.71
CA GLY A 15 4.14 1.69 4.56
C GLY A 15 2.84 1.77 3.76
N LEU A 16 1.70 2.02 4.44
CA LEU A 16 0.34 2.02 3.88
C LEU A 16 0.22 2.71 2.51
N MET A 17 0.71 3.95 2.39
CA MET A 17 0.57 4.72 1.16
C MET A 17 1.51 4.22 0.05
N GLY A 18 2.74 3.90 0.41
CA GLY A 18 3.76 3.52 -0.57
C GLY A 18 3.55 2.11 -1.13
N SER A 19 3.12 1.15 -0.31
CA SER A 19 2.75 -0.18 -0.78
C SER A 19 1.52 -0.12 -1.70
N ALA A 20 0.51 0.70 -1.38
CA ALA A 20 -0.65 0.93 -2.24
C ALA A 20 -0.24 1.58 -3.57
N ALA A 21 0.57 2.63 -3.54
CA ALA A 21 1.07 3.30 -4.74
C ALA A 21 1.89 2.34 -5.62
N PHE A 22 2.78 1.56 -5.02
CA PHE A 22 3.58 0.55 -5.72
C PHE A 22 2.71 -0.52 -6.38
N ARG A 23 1.72 -1.06 -5.68
CA ARG A 23 0.77 -2.04 -6.22
C ARG A 23 0.05 -1.48 -7.45
N HIS A 24 -0.53 -0.29 -7.35
CA HIS A 24 -1.27 0.33 -8.45
C HIS A 24 -0.36 0.68 -9.63
N ALA A 25 0.84 1.20 -9.39
CA ALA A 25 1.80 1.48 -10.46
C ALA A 25 2.26 0.19 -11.17
N SER A 26 2.36 -0.92 -10.43
CA SER A 26 2.75 -2.23 -10.99
C SER A 26 1.66 -2.86 -11.87
N GLU A 27 0.40 -2.44 -11.75
CA GLU A 27 -0.69 -2.86 -12.65
C GLU A 27 -0.58 -2.20 -14.05
N VAL A 28 0.23 -1.14 -14.20
CA VAL A 28 0.43 -0.44 -15.48
C VAL A 28 1.39 -1.24 -16.37
N LYS A 29 0.84 -1.92 -17.38
CA LYS A 29 1.60 -2.72 -18.34
C LYS A 29 2.75 -1.92 -18.97
N GLY A 30 3.94 -2.52 -19.00
CA GLY A 30 5.14 -1.94 -19.60
C GLY A 30 5.92 -1.00 -18.67
N THR A 31 5.42 -0.70 -17.48
CA THR A 31 6.11 0.14 -16.49
C THR A 31 6.94 -0.72 -15.55
N THR A 32 8.15 -0.27 -15.25
CA THR A 32 9.04 -0.86 -14.26
C THR A 32 9.02 -0.06 -12.99
N VAL A 33 8.64 -0.70 -11.88
CA VAL A 33 8.48 -0.03 -10.60
C VAL A 33 9.38 -0.70 -9.56
N CYS A 34 10.04 0.11 -8.73
CA CYS A 34 10.82 -0.34 -7.57
C CYS A 34 10.21 0.20 -6.28
N LEU A 35 10.16 -0.62 -5.23
CA LEU A 35 9.79 -0.20 -3.88
C LEU A 35 11.00 -0.31 -2.98
N ILE A 36 11.31 0.77 -2.25
CA ILE A 36 12.41 0.83 -1.30
C ILE A 36 11.83 1.08 0.10
N GLY A 37 12.14 0.20 1.05
CA GLY A 37 11.74 0.38 2.44
C GLY A 37 12.20 -0.79 3.31
N PRO A 38 12.25 -0.61 4.65
CA PRO A 38 12.59 -1.70 5.57
C PRO A 38 11.54 -2.81 5.49
N PRO A 39 11.91 -4.10 5.55
CA PRO A 39 10.93 -5.17 5.56
C PRO A 39 10.01 -5.07 6.79
N GLU A 40 8.83 -5.64 6.69
CA GLU A 40 7.94 -5.76 7.85
C GLU A 40 8.61 -6.58 8.96
N PRO A 41 8.67 -6.08 10.21
CA PRO A 41 9.31 -6.80 11.29
C PRO A 41 8.57 -8.10 11.61
N LYS A 42 9.32 -9.20 11.65
CA LYS A 42 8.77 -10.51 12.05
C LYS A 42 8.40 -10.60 13.52
N GLN A 43 8.92 -9.69 14.35
CA GLN A 43 8.68 -9.64 15.78
C GLN A 43 8.22 -8.25 16.17
N ARG A 44 7.26 -8.17 17.09
CA ARG A 44 6.82 -6.92 17.69
C ARG A 44 7.94 -6.41 18.60
N SER A 45 8.70 -5.42 18.16
CA SER A 45 9.65 -4.69 19.01
C SER A 45 8.97 -3.46 19.61
N GLY A 46 9.28 -3.11 20.85
CA GLY A 46 8.75 -1.91 21.52
C GLY A 46 9.24 -0.59 20.91
N GLU A 47 10.26 -0.65 20.07
CA GLU A 47 10.56 0.39 19.10
C GLU A 47 9.58 0.18 17.93
N ILE A 48 8.63 1.10 17.69
CA ILE A 48 8.19 1.55 16.34
C ILE A 48 6.92 2.46 16.44
N PHE A 49 6.99 3.60 15.76
CA PHE A 49 5.96 4.64 15.60
C PHE A 49 5.13 4.46 14.31
N GLY A 50 4.72 3.24 13.97
CA GLY A 50 4.17 2.92 12.65
C GLY A 50 2.97 1.99 12.69
N CYS A 51 2.18 2.03 11.63
CA CYS A 51 0.96 1.25 11.50
C CYS A 51 1.18 -0.26 11.20
N TRP A 52 2.39 -0.77 11.44
CA TRP A 52 2.79 -2.13 11.07
C TRP A 52 2.08 -3.21 11.88
N TYR A 53 1.77 -2.93 13.14
CA TYR A 53 1.15 -3.92 14.02
C TYR A 53 -0.38 -3.78 14.12
N ASP A 54 -0.97 -2.94 13.28
CA ASP A 54 -2.40 -2.65 13.27
C ASP A 54 -3.08 -3.36 12.09
N GLU A 55 -3.32 -4.66 12.28
CA GLU A 55 -4.02 -5.54 11.35
C GLU A 55 -5.51 -5.15 11.18
N GLY A 56 -6.09 -4.43 12.16
CA GLY A 56 -7.50 -4.08 12.19
C GLY A 56 -7.76 -2.58 12.16
N ARG A 57 -7.85 -1.98 10.97
CA ARG A 57 -8.13 -0.53 10.86
C ARG A 57 -9.62 -0.21 10.77
N VAL A 58 -10.05 0.73 11.60
CA VAL A 58 -11.35 1.39 11.42
C VAL A 58 -11.26 2.32 10.21
N TYR A 59 -12.12 2.08 9.22
CA TYR A 59 -12.29 2.95 8.06
C TYR A 59 -13.68 3.59 8.05
N ARG A 60 -13.80 4.74 7.39
CA ARG A 60 -15.08 5.44 7.19
C ARG A 60 -15.18 5.93 5.76
N ARG A 61 -16.39 5.93 5.22
CA ARG A 61 -16.67 6.49 3.88
C ARG A 61 -17.00 7.99 3.91
N ILE A 62 -17.42 8.51 5.06
CA ILE A 62 -17.86 9.90 5.20
C ILE A 62 -16.77 10.69 5.92
N ALA A 63 -16.25 11.72 5.25
CA ALA A 63 -15.22 12.61 5.75
C ALA A 63 -15.63 14.08 5.61
N THR A 64 -14.98 14.96 6.38
CA THR A 64 -15.27 16.40 6.38
C THR A 64 -15.06 17.05 5.01
N GLN A 65 -14.05 16.59 4.26
CA GLN A 65 -13.85 17.02 2.88
C GLN A 65 -14.40 15.97 1.92
N HIS A 66 -15.06 16.44 0.87
CA HIS A 66 -15.69 15.57 -0.13
C HIS A 66 -14.69 14.64 -0.81
N THR A 67 -13.51 15.14 -1.17
CA THR A 67 -12.43 14.36 -1.79
C THR A 67 -12.06 13.12 -0.96
N TRP A 68 -11.94 13.27 0.37
CA TRP A 68 -11.64 12.14 1.25
C TRP A 68 -12.78 11.13 1.31
N SER A 69 -14.02 11.56 1.16
CA SER A 69 -15.17 10.65 1.14
C SER A 69 -15.20 9.81 -0.14
N ILE A 70 -14.84 10.42 -1.27
CA ILE A 70 -14.68 9.72 -2.55
C ILE A 70 -13.53 8.70 -2.43
N LEU A 71 -12.33 9.15 -2.05
CA LEU A 71 -11.15 8.28 -1.96
C LEU A 71 -11.37 7.10 -1.02
N ALA A 72 -12.01 7.33 0.12
CA ALA A 72 -12.33 6.26 1.06
C ALA A 72 -13.39 5.30 0.51
N THR A 73 -14.42 5.81 -0.17
CA THR A 73 -15.45 4.96 -0.81
C THR A 73 -14.84 4.06 -1.88
N GLU A 74 -14.01 4.60 -2.76
CA GLU A 74 -13.35 3.84 -3.82
C GLU A 74 -12.35 2.82 -3.24
N SER A 75 -11.65 3.19 -2.17
CA SER A 75 -10.73 2.26 -1.48
C SER A 75 -11.49 1.07 -0.89
N VAL A 76 -12.59 1.32 -0.17
CA VAL A 76 -13.41 0.29 0.48
C VAL A 76 -14.07 -0.65 -0.51
N ALA A 77 -14.49 -0.14 -1.67
CA ALA A 77 -15.12 -0.96 -2.71
C ALA A 77 -14.20 -2.09 -3.20
N ARG A 78 -12.88 -1.94 -3.05
CA ARG A 78 -11.87 -2.90 -3.51
C ARG A 78 -11.52 -3.98 -2.48
N TYR A 79 -11.98 -3.87 -1.24
CA TYR A 79 -11.52 -4.79 -0.18
C TYR A 79 -11.83 -6.25 -0.48
N LYS A 80 -13.02 -6.55 -1.01
CA LYS A 80 -13.39 -7.93 -1.41
C LYS A 80 -12.52 -8.48 -2.54
N GLU A 81 -12.14 -7.63 -3.48
CA GLU A 81 -11.24 -8.01 -4.58
C GLU A 81 -9.84 -8.30 -4.04
N LEU A 82 -9.34 -7.44 -3.14
CA LEU A 82 -8.05 -7.62 -2.50
C LEU A 82 -8.02 -8.92 -1.71
N GLU A 83 -9.00 -9.16 -0.83
CA GLU A 83 -9.14 -10.41 -0.06
C GLU A 83 -9.09 -11.65 -0.97
N ALA A 84 -9.79 -11.61 -2.11
CA ALA A 84 -9.78 -12.71 -3.08
C ALA A 84 -8.41 -12.92 -3.76
N LEU A 85 -7.61 -11.86 -3.92
CA LEU A 85 -6.29 -11.91 -4.55
C LEU A 85 -5.17 -12.30 -3.58
N THR A 86 -5.24 -11.84 -2.33
CA THR A 86 -4.17 -11.99 -1.33
C THR A 86 -4.44 -13.05 -0.27
N GLY A 87 -5.70 -13.48 -0.10
CA GLY A 87 -6.10 -14.42 0.95
C GLY A 87 -6.33 -13.78 2.32
N GLU A 88 -6.15 -12.46 2.40
CA GLU A 88 -6.41 -11.55 3.52
C GLU A 88 -6.88 -10.21 2.95
#